data_AF-A0A831NZU8-F1
#
_entry.id   AF-A0A831NZU8-F1
#
_cell.length_a   1.000
_cell.length_b   1.000
_cell.length_c   1.000
_cell.angle_alpha   90.00
_cell.angle_beta   90.00
_cell.angle_gamma   90.00
#
_symmetry.space_group_name_H-M   'P 1'
#
loop_
_entity.id
_entity.type
_entity.pdbx_description
1 polymer ?
#
loop_
_entity_poly.entity_id
_entity_poly.type
_entity_poly.pdbx_seq_one_letter_code
_entity_poly.pdbx_strand_id
1 'polypeptide(L)'
;MGIADQTQYSRPLALVWKNNDILMGVAVVGILVFMIIPLPTMLLDILLSLNITLSLIVLLVAMYIMNPLELSAFPSMLLLATLFRLSLNVASTRIILLHGNEGTLAAGRVIKAFGHFVVGGNYVVGAIVFLILVVINFVVITKGAGRIAEVAARFTLDAMPGKQMSIDADLNAGLIDEEEARARRLMISQEADFYGAMDGASKFVRGDAVAGVIITMINIVGGLAIGVLQNGMSFSDAAQNYTLLTVGDGLVSQIPALIISTAAGIVVSRAASEANLGSEITSQILVQPRAIAIAAAVLFGFGMVPGLPTIPFFILSIIAASVAYAIFQARKASLEEEKAKEVLKAKARPPEGLEPIPPLDILSLEIGHGLIPLVDVEQDGKLLYRIRSVRRQVAQEIGVIVPPVHIQDNLQLKPGEYCILLKGNEVAKGELMPNYYLAMNPGTAEERIDGIPTKEP
;
A
#
# COMPACT_ATOMS: atom_id res chain seq x y z
N MET A 1 19.66 2.62 66.47
CA MET A 1 18.39 2.23 65.83
C MET A 1 17.32 3.19 66.33
N GLY A 2 16.65 4.04 65.57
CA GLY A 2 16.75 4.43 64.18
C GLY A 2 16.21 5.87 64.11
N ILE A 3 16.76 6.64 63.18
CA ILE A 3 16.40 8.04 62.93
C ILE A 3 15.36 8.07 61.80
N ALA A 4 14.52 9.10 61.83
CA ALA A 4 13.72 9.68 60.74
C ALA A 4 12.37 9.03 60.43
N ASP A 5 11.32 9.78 60.73
CA ASP A 5 10.24 9.98 59.76
C ASP A 5 9.90 11.49 59.69
N GLN A 6 10.66 12.20 58.86
CA GLN A 6 10.35 13.53 58.35
C GLN A 6 10.59 13.47 56.84
N THR A 7 9.55 13.23 56.04
CA THR A 7 9.51 13.68 54.63
C THR A 7 8.07 13.67 54.10
N GLN A 8 7.29 14.68 54.49
CA GLN A 8 5.96 14.94 53.93
C GLN A 8 6.02 16.16 52.99
N TYR A 9 6.86 16.14 51.95
CA TYR A 9 6.89 17.18 50.89
C TYR A 9 7.44 16.62 49.57
N SER A 10 6.63 15.87 48.82
CA SER A 10 6.91 15.56 47.39
C SER A 10 5.74 14.84 46.70
N ARG A 11 4.54 15.45 46.65
CA ARG A 11 3.39 14.90 45.89
C ARG A 11 2.62 15.83 44.92
N PRO A 12 3.23 16.83 44.24
CA PRO A 12 2.57 17.42 43.06
C PRO A 12 3.02 16.80 41.73
N LEU A 13 4.25 16.27 41.63
CA LEU A 13 4.83 15.79 40.35
C LEU A 13 4.26 14.44 39.87
N ALA A 14 3.85 13.56 40.78
CA ALA A 14 3.34 12.23 40.42
C ALA A 14 1.91 12.24 39.82
N LEU A 15 1.12 13.30 40.06
CA LEU A 15 -0.23 13.45 39.51
C LEU A 15 -0.22 13.94 38.06
N VAL A 16 0.80 14.69 37.65
CA VAL A 16 0.96 15.24 36.29
C VAL A 16 1.23 14.13 35.26
N TRP A 17 1.85 13.02 35.68
CA TRP A 17 2.23 11.93 34.78
C TRP A 17 1.11 10.94 34.46
N LYS A 18 -0.06 11.03 35.11
CA LYS A 18 -1.19 10.12 34.87
C LYS A 18 -2.22 10.67 33.88
N ASN A 19 -2.22 11.99 33.63
CA ASN A 19 -3.09 12.63 32.64
C ASN A 19 -2.25 13.14 31.46
N ASN A 20 -2.21 12.36 30.38
CA ASN A 20 -1.50 12.71 29.14
C ASN A 20 -1.94 14.07 28.58
N ASP A 21 -3.21 14.45 28.76
CA ASP A 21 -3.74 15.74 28.31
C ASP A 21 -3.12 16.93 29.06
N ILE A 22 -2.88 16.80 30.36
CA ILE A 22 -2.22 17.84 31.16
C ILE A 22 -0.77 17.98 30.70
N LEU A 23 -0.09 16.85 30.46
CA LEU A 23 1.29 16.85 29.99
C LEU A 23 1.42 17.52 28.61
N MET A 24 0.49 17.24 27.69
CA MET A 24 0.43 17.88 26.38
C MET A 24 0.15 19.38 26.49
N GLY A 25 -0.80 19.79 27.34
CA GLY A 25 -1.09 21.21 27.60
C GLY A 25 0.11 21.96 28.18
N VAL A 26 0.79 21.37 29.17
CA VAL A 26 2.02 21.93 29.76
C VAL A 26 3.14 22.02 28.72
N ALA A 27 3.28 21.03 27.84
CA ALA A 27 4.27 21.07 26.77
C ALA A 27 4.01 22.22 25.79
N VAL A 28 2.76 22.41 25.34
CA VAL A 28 2.38 23.52 24.45
C VAL A 28 2.63 24.88 25.10
N VAL A 29 2.22 25.05 26.37
CA VAL A 29 2.50 26.29 27.10
C VAL A 29 4.00 26.50 27.26
N GLY A 30 4.75 25.43 27.56
CA GLY A 30 6.21 25.48 27.66
C GLY A 30 6.88 25.99 26.37
N ILE A 31 6.44 25.49 25.20
CA ILE A 31 6.88 25.96 23.88
C ILE A 31 6.66 27.47 23.74
N LEU A 32 5.48 27.99 24.11
CA LEU A 32 5.18 29.41 24.03
C LEU A 32 6.02 30.25 25.02
N VAL A 33 6.26 29.73 26.23
CA VAL A 33 7.07 30.38 27.25
C VAL A 33 8.53 30.55 26.78
N PHE A 34 9.09 29.57 26.08
CA PHE A 34 10.44 29.65 25.52
C PHE A 34 10.62 30.80 24.50
N MET A 35 9.52 31.25 23.88
CA MET A 35 9.54 32.40 22.97
C MET A 35 9.75 33.73 23.72
N ILE A 36 9.32 33.80 24.99
CA ILE A 36 9.31 35.03 25.79
C ILE A 36 10.49 35.08 26.77
N ILE A 37 10.86 33.93 27.35
CA ILE A 37 11.89 33.85 28.40
C ILE A 37 13.24 33.50 27.78
N PRO A 38 14.33 34.21 28.12
CA PRO A 38 15.67 33.87 27.65
C PRO A 38 16.09 32.48 28.16
N LEU A 39 16.49 31.61 27.23
CA LEU A 39 16.94 30.26 27.55
C LEU A 39 18.45 30.24 27.84
N PRO A 40 18.89 29.49 28.87
CA PRO A 40 20.31 29.16 29.02
C PRO A 40 20.81 28.38 27.80
N THR A 41 22.04 28.64 27.35
CA THR A 41 22.64 28.00 26.16
C THR A 41 22.67 26.47 26.26
N MET A 42 22.88 25.92 27.46
CA MET A 42 22.83 24.47 27.69
C MET A 42 21.43 23.89 27.46
N LEU A 43 20.37 24.60 27.88
CA LEU A 43 19.00 24.15 27.67
C LEU A 43 18.61 24.26 26.20
N LEU A 44 19.05 25.32 25.51
CA LEU A 44 18.90 25.45 24.07
C LEU A 44 19.55 24.28 23.32
N ASP A 45 20.80 23.93 23.64
CA ASP A 45 21.51 22.80 23.03
C ASP A 45 20.74 21.48 23.21
N ILE A 46 20.18 21.24 24.41
CA ILE A 46 19.35 20.05 24.70
C ILE A 46 18.07 20.06 23.86
N LEU A 47 17.36 21.19 23.79
CA LEU A 47 16.10 21.29 23.07
C LEU A 47 16.29 21.21 21.55
N LEU A 48 17.35 21.79 20.99
CA LEU A 48 17.71 21.66 19.58
C LEU A 48 18.07 20.21 19.24
N SER A 49 18.86 19.55 20.09
CA SER A 49 19.19 18.13 19.93
C SER A 49 17.94 17.26 20.00
N LEU A 50 17.05 17.53 20.96
CA LEU A 50 15.75 16.86 21.08
C LEU A 50 14.89 17.05 19.84
N ASN A 51 14.88 18.25 19.26
CA ASN A 51 14.13 18.54 18.02
C ASN A 51 14.63 17.68 16.84
N ILE A 52 15.96 17.55 16.67
CA ILE A 52 16.56 16.68 15.66
C ILE A 52 16.20 15.22 15.92
N THR A 53 16.34 14.75 17.17
CA THR A 53 16.00 13.36 17.54
C THR A 53 14.53 13.05 17.30
N LEU A 54 13.61 13.92 17.71
CA LEU A 54 12.17 13.75 17.48
C LEU A 54 11.86 13.71 15.99
N SER A 55 12.49 14.58 15.18
CA SER A 55 12.31 14.58 13.73
C SER A 55 12.75 13.25 13.11
N LEU A 56 13.92 12.73 13.51
CA LEU A 56 14.41 11.43 13.04
C LEU A 56 13.47 10.29 13.45
N ILE A 57 12.98 10.28 14.69
CA ILE A 57 11.99 9.29 15.15
C ILE A 57 10.74 9.37 14.28
N VAL A 58 10.21 10.57 14.04
CA VAL A 58 9.02 10.78 13.19
C VAL A 58 9.24 10.25 11.77
N LEU A 59 10.41 10.49 11.16
CA LEU A 59 10.76 9.95 9.84
C LEU A 59 10.84 8.43 9.85
N LEU A 60 11.51 7.84 10.83
CA LEU A 60 11.63 6.38 10.93
C LEU A 60 10.26 5.74 11.13
N VAL A 61 9.43 6.29 12.01
CA VAL A 61 8.04 5.82 12.21
C VAL A 61 7.27 5.92 10.89
N ALA A 62 7.33 7.05 10.19
CA ALA A 62 6.68 7.22 8.88
C ALA A 62 7.11 6.19 7.83
N MET A 63 8.37 5.73 7.87
CA MET A 63 8.87 4.68 6.98
C MET A 63 8.40 3.26 7.35
N TYR A 64 8.05 3.02 8.62
CA TYR A 64 7.71 1.69 9.16
C TYR A 64 6.22 1.44 9.44
N ILE A 65 5.37 2.48 9.50
CA ILE A 65 3.91 2.26 9.55
C ILE A 65 3.46 1.42 8.35
N MET A 66 2.31 0.77 8.34
CA MET A 66 1.80 0.11 7.12
C MET A 66 0.65 0.92 6.53
N ASN A 67 -0.31 1.26 7.39
CA ASN A 67 -1.43 2.12 7.05
C ASN A 67 -1.22 3.54 7.58
N PRO A 68 -1.44 4.60 6.78
CA PRO A 68 -1.37 5.98 7.26
C PRO A 68 -2.27 6.27 8.47
N LEU A 69 -3.41 5.58 8.57
CA LEU A 69 -4.38 5.73 9.66
C LEU A 69 -3.90 5.20 11.01
N GLU A 70 -2.89 4.33 11.05
CA GLU A 70 -2.24 3.89 12.31
C GLU A 70 -1.60 5.08 13.05
N LEU A 71 -1.29 6.16 12.32
CA LEU A 71 -0.72 7.38 12.85
C LEU A 71 -1.72 8.54 12.71
N SER A 72 -2.97 8.33 13.13
CA SER A 72 -4.03 9.36 13.05
C SER A 72 -3.69 10.69 13.75
N ALA A 73 -2.82 10.66 14.76
CA ALA A 73 -2.32 11.85 15.45
C ALA A 73 -1.20 12.61 14.70
N PHE A 74 -0.74 12.10 13.55
CA PHE A 74 0.38 12.66 12.79
C PHE A 74 0.21 14.14 12.39
N PRO A 75 -0.94 14.61 11.86
CA PRO A 75 -1.12 16.03 11.55
C PRO A 75 -0.90 16.94 12.77
N SER A 76 -1.43 16.54 13.92
CA SER A 76 -1.28 17.26 15.19
C SER A 76 0.17 17.24 15.69
N MET A 77 0.87 16.09 15.55
CA MET A 77 2.29 16.00 15.87
C MET A 77 3.14 16.93 14.99
N LEU A 78 2.84 17.03 13.69
CA LEU A 78 3.52 17.95 12.77
C LEU A 78 3.34 19.41 13.20
N LEU A 79 2.12 19.78 13.60
CA LEU A 79 1.83 21.14 14.09
C LEU A 79 2.63 21.45 15.35
N LEU A 80 2.62 20.54 16.33
CA LEU A 80 3.38 20.71 17.57
C LEU A 80 4.90 20.75 17.35
N ALA A 81 5.44 19.86 16.51
CA ALA A 81 6.85 19.86 16.16
C ALA A 81 7.25 21.16 15.45
N THR A 82 6.37 21.70 14.61
CA THR A 82 6.58 22.99 13.93
C THR A 82 6.56 24.15 14.92
N LEU A 83 5.59 24.19 15.83
CA LEU A 83 5.54 25.22 16.89
C LEU A 83 6.77 25.15 17.81
N PHE A 84 7.19 23.94 18.20
CA PHE A 84 8.40 23.74 18.98
C PHE A 84 9.62 24.31 18.25
N ARG A 85 9.78 23.98 16.97
CA ARG A 85 10.89 24.48 16.16
C ARG A 85 10.87 26.00 15.98
N LEU A 86 9.71 26.60 15.71
CA LEU A 86 9.56 28.06 15.65
C LEU A 86 9.96 28.73 16.97
N SER A 87 9.54 28.16 18.11
CA SER A 87 9.92 28.69 19.43
C SER A 87 11.43 28.66 19.66
N LEU A 88 12.10 27.57 19.23
CA LEU A 88 13.55 27.44 19.35
C LEU A 88 14.27 28.41 18.42
N ASN A 89 13.80 28.60 17.19
CA ASN A 89 14.33 29.61 16.27
C ASN A 89 14.26 31.03 16.84
N VAL A 90 13.14 31.38 17.49
CA VAL A 90 13.01 32.70 18.14
C VAL A 90 13.95 32.81 19.34
N ALA A 91 14.05 31.77 20.16
CA ALA A 91 14.94 31.75 21.31
C ALA A 91 16.43 31.83 20.92
N SER A 92 16.86 31.07 19.90
CA SER A 92 18.23 31.08 19.39
C SER A 92 18.57 32.42 18.75
N THR A 93 17.68 32.96 17.90
CA THR A 93 17.78 34.30 17.30
C THR A 93 18.03 35.37 18.36
N ARG A 94 17.24 35.35 19.44
CA ARG A 94 17.41 36.31 20.52
C ARG A 94 18.79 36.21 21.17
N ILE A 95 19.27 34.99 21.43
CA ILE A 95 20.60 34.77 22.02
C ILE A 95 21.70 35.23 21.06
N ILE A 96 21.57 34.94 19.76
CA ILE A 96 22.52 35.37 18.72
C ILE A 96 22.59 36.90 18.66
N LEU A 97 21.45 37.59 18.64
CA LEU A 97 21.41 39.05 18.54
C LEU A 97 21.88 39.75 19.82
N LEU A 98 21.63 39.18 21.01
CA LEU A 98 22.00 39.78 22.29
C LEU A 98 23.46 39.49 22.70
N HIS A 99 23.95 38.28 22.44
CA HIS A 99 25.25 37.82 22.95
C HIS A 99 26.23 37.44 21.82
N GLY A 100 25.88 37.59 20.54
CA GLY A 100 26.74 37.19 19.41
C GLY A 100 28.08 37.95 19.34
N ASN A 101 28.18 39.10 20.01
CA ASN A 101 29.44 39.83 20.18
C ASN A 101 30.42 39.14 21.13
N GLU A 102 29.96 38.30 22.06
CA GLU A 102 30.80 37.57 23.02
C GLU A 102 31.57 36.40 22.39
N GLY A 103 31.30 36.10 21.12
CA GLY A 103 32.03 35.11 20.32
C GLY A 103 31.16 33.98 19.77
N THR A 104 31.79 33.04 19.07
CA THR A 104 31.11 31.93 18.38
C THR A 104 30.47 30.88 19.30
N LEU A 105 30.70 30.95 20.63
CA LEU A 105 30.06 30.07 21.62
C LEU A 105 28.79 30.65 22.24
N ALA A 106 28.45 31.90 21.93
CA ALA A 106 27.35 32.62 22.54
C ALA A 106 25.99 31.95 22.36
N ALA A 107 25.76 31.29 21.22
CA ALA A 107 24.50 30.61 20.91
C ALA A 107 24.48 29.12 21.26
N GLY A 108 25.44 28.63 22.05
CA GLY A 108 25.54 27.21 22.40
C GLY A 108 26.48 26.41 21.49
N ARG A 109 26.75 25.17 21.90
CA ARG A 109 27.74 24.29 21.26
C ARG A 109 27.19 23.63 20.00
N VAL A 110 25.89 23.35 19.96
CA VAL A 110 25.24 22.69 18.81
C VAL A 110 25.29 23.64 17.62
N ILE A 111 24.81 24.88 17.77
CA ILE A 111 24.83 25.90 16.72
C ILE A 111 26.26 26.14 16.20
N LYS A 112 27.22 26.28 17.12
CA LYS A 112 28.64 26.44 16.75
C LYS A 112 29.17 25.27 15.92
N ALA A 113 28.87 24.04 16.32
CA ALA A 113 29.35 22.84 15.63
C ALA A 113 28.80 22.76 14.20
N PHE A 114 27.51 23.00 14.01
CA PHE A 114 26.90 23.03 12.68
C PHE A 114 27.40 24.19 11.81
N GLY A 115 27.60 25.37 12.41
CA GLY A 115 28.18 26.52 11.70
C GLY A 115 29.59 26.24 11.20
N HIS A 116 30.47 25.70 12.05
CA HIS A 116 31.83 25.33 11.64
C HIS A 116 31.86 24.20 10.59
N PHE A 117 30.96 23.22 10.69
CA PHE A 117 30.89 22.10 9.75
C PHE A 117 30.67 22.57 8.30
N VAL A 118 29.81 23.56 8.08
CA VAL A 118 29.52 24.08 6.73
C VAL A 118 30.52 25.15 6.30
N VAL A 119 31.00 25.98 7.23
CA VAL A 119 31.91 27.08 6.90
C VAL A 119 33.30 26.58 6.53
N GLY A 120 33.79 25.47 7.11
CA GLY A 120 35.09 24.87 6.74
C GLY A 120 36.30 25.82 6.86
N GLY A 121 36.17 26.90 7.64
CA GLY A 121 37.17 27.96 7.78
C GLY A 121 37.05 29.13 6.81
N ASN A 122 36.14 29.10 5.83
CA ASN A 122 35.87 30.20 4.91
C ASN A 122 34.39 30.65 4.99
N TYR A 123 34.15 31.75 5.70
CA TYR A 123 32.82 32.28 5.97
C TYR A 123 32.02 32.63 4.71
N VAL A 124 32.70 33.07 3.64
CA VAL A 124 32.06 33.38 2.36
C VAL A 124 31.56 32.11 1.69
N VAL A 125 32.39 31.07 1.63
CA VAL A 125 32.00 29.76 1.09
C VAL A 125 30.86 29.16 1.93
N GLY A 126 30.96 29.23 3.25
CA GLY A 126 29.90 28.77 4.15
C GLY A 126 28.57 29.48 3.92
N ALA A 127 28.58 30.80 3.74
CA ALA A 127 27.38 31.57 3.41
C ALA A 127 26.77 31.17 2.06
N ILE A 128 27.58 30.91 1.03
CA ILE A 128 27.11 30.44 -0.28
C ILE A 128 26.48 29.04 -0.16
N VAL A 129 27.17 28.10 0.48
CA VAL A 129 26.66 26.72 0.67
C VAL A 129 25.36 26.75 1.48
N PHE A 130 25.30 27.56 2.53
CA PHE A 130 24.10 27.74 3.32
C PHE A 130 22.94 28.33 2.51
N LEU A 131 23.18 29.36 1.68
CA LEU A 131 22.15 29.92 0.80
C LEU A 131 21.60 28.86 -0.17
N ILE A 132 22.47 28.01 -0.72
CA ILE A 132 22.06 26.88 -1.59
C ILE A 132 21.17 25.91 -0.81
N LEU A 133 21.55 25.54 0.42
CA LEU A 133 20.77 24.64 1.27
C LEU A 133 19.39 25.24 1.60
N VAL A 134 19.34 26.54 1.94
CA VAL A 134 18.09 27.28 2.16
C VAL A 134 17.18 27.20 0.92
N VAL A 135 17.74 27.46 -0.27
CA VAL A 135 17.00 27.43 -1.53
C VAL A 135 16.49 26.02 -1.83
N ILE A 136 17.32 24.98 -1.68
CA ILE A 136 16.92 23.59 -1.90
C ILE A 136 15.80 23.21 -0.93
N ASN A 137 15.96 23.51 0.36
CA ASN A 137 14.97 23.22 1.37
C ASN A 137 13.62 23.88 1.04
N PHE A 138 13.61 25.18 0.78
CA PHE A 138 12.36 25.92 0.54
C PHE A 138 11.73 25.65 -0.83
N VAL A 139 12.51 25.80 -1.91
CA VAL A 139 12.00 25.79 -3.29
C VAL A 139 11.73 24.38 -3.77
N VAL A 140 12.59 23.41 -3.44
CA VAL A 140 12.44 22.04 -3.94
C VAL A 140 11.62 21.22 -2.94
N ILE A 141 12.01 21.23 -1.67
CA ILE A 141 11.54 20.20 -0.73
C ILE A 141 10.23 20.63 -0.07
N THR A 142 10.18 21.79 0.58
CA THR A 142 8.96 22.26 1.23
C THR A 142 7.84 22.53 0.23
N LYS A 143 8.13 23.22 -0.89
CA LYS A 143 7.13 23.42 -1.95
C LYS A 143 6.73 22.12 -2.64
N GLY A 144 7.68 21.20 -2.86
CA GLY A 144 7.42 19.89 -3.48
C GLY A 144 6.53 19.03 -2.59
N ALA A 145 6.92 18.83 -1.33
CA ALA A 145 6.16 18.08 -0.34
C ALA A 145 4.77 18.68 -0.11
N GLY A 146 4.65 20.01 -0.04
CA GLY A 146 3.36 20.68 0.09
C GLY A 146 2.43 20.42 -1.09
N ARG A 147 2.94 20.44 -2.33
CA ARG A 147 2.14 20.10 -3.52
C ARG A 147 1.72 18.65 -3.55
N ILE A 148 2.63 17.72 -3.20
CA ILE A 148 2.30 16.29 -3.13
C ILE A 148 1.19 16.08 -2.09
N ALA A 149 1.32 16.71 -0.92
CA ALA A 149 0.34 16.58 0.15
C ALA A 149 -1.03 17.16 -0.22
N GLU A 150 -1.07 18.38 -0.79
CA GLU A 150 -2.29 19.04 -1.23
C GLU A 150 -3.03 18.23 -2.30
N VAL A 151 -2.30 17.75 -3.31
CA VAL A 151 -2.86 17.01 -4.44
C VAL A 151 -3.38 15.64 -3.99
N ALA A 152 -2.59 14.90 -3.20
CA ALA A 152 -2.99 13.60 -2.68
C ALA A 152 -4.17 13.71 -1.71
N ALA A 153 -4.15 14.68 -0.78
CA ALA A 153 -5.27 14.91 0.12
C ALA A 153 -6.55 15.25 -0.66
N ARG A 154 -6.46 16.14 -1.65
CA ARG A 154 -7.61 16.51 -2.47
C ARG A 154 -8.17 15.33 -3.26
N PHE A 155 -7.34 14.57 -3.96
CA PHE A 155 -7.83 13.41 -4.73
C PHE A 155 -8.43 12.33 -3.83
N THR A 156 -7.83 12.07 -2.67
CA THR A 156 -8.38 11.11 -1.71
C THR A 156 -9.70 11.58 -1.12
N LEU A 157 -9.83 12.89 -0.83
CA LEU A 157 -11.08 13.50 -0.35
C LEU A 157 -12.19 13.50 -1.43
N ASP A 158 -11.83 13.82 -2.68
CA ASP A 158 -12.76 13.80 -3.82
C ASP A 158 -13.27 12.38 -4.11
N ALA A 159 -12.52 11.34 -3.74
CA ALA A 159 -12.92 9.94 -3.89
C ALA A 159 -13.86 9.43 -2.77
N MET A 160 -14.06 10.18 -1.68
CA MET A 160 -14.87 9.72 -0.53
C MET A 160 -16.34 9.46 -0.85
N PRO A 161 -17.06 10.31 -1.60
CA PRO A 161 -18.43 10.02 -1.99
C PRO A 161 -18.54 8.73 -2.80
N GLY A 162 -17.57 8.45 -3.67
CA GLY A 162 -17.51 7.21 -4.44
C GLY A 162 -17.34 5.98 -3.54
N LYS A 163 -16.44 6.04 -2.56
CA LYS A 163 -16.25 4.97 -1.56
C LYS A 163 -17.49 4.78 -0.67
N GLN A 164 -18.22 5.85 -0.32
CA GLN A 164 -19.47 5.75 0.43
C GLN A 164 -20.59 5.12 -0.40
N MET A 165 -20.74 5.54 -1.66
CA MET A 165 -21.71 4.95 -2.59
C MET A 165 -21.43 3.47 -2.86
N SER A 166 -20.16 3.04 -2.94
CA SER A 166 -19.85 1.61 -3.09
C SER A 166 -20.25 0.79 -1.87
N ILE A 167 -20.10 1.33 -0.64
CA ILE A 167 -20.60 0.66 0.58
C ILE A 167 -22.12 0.54 0.55
N ASP A 168 -22.82 1.60 0.13
CA ASP A 168 -24.28 1.58 0.02
C ASP A 168 -24.74 0.58 -1.03
N ALA A 169 -24.03 0.49 -2.16
CA ALA A 169 -24.30 -0.51 -3.20
C ALA A 169 -24.06 -1.94 -2.70
N ASP A 170 -22.95 -2.19 -2.00
CA ASP A 170 -22.62 -3.51 -1.44
C ASP A 170 -23.64 -3.95 -0.37
N LEU A 171 -24.08 -3.02 0.49
CA LEU A 171 -25.10 -3.26 1.52
C LEU A 171 -26.46 -3.57 0.87
N ASN A 172 -26.86 -2.78 -0.13
CA ASN A 172 -28.11 -3.00 -0.87
C ASN A 172 -28.10 -4.30 -1.69
N ALA A 173 -26.91 -4.73 -2.15
CA ALA A 173 -26.72 -6.01 -2.84
C ALA A 173 -26.63 -7.21 -1.89
N GLY A 174 -26.60 -6.99 -0.57
CA GLY A 174 -26.45 -8.04 0.44
C GLY A 174 -25.06 -8.70 0.48
N LEU A 175 -24.04 -8.02 -0.05
CA LEU A 175 -22.64 -8.50 -0.01
C LEU A 175 -21.99 -8.28 1.35
N ILE A 176 -22.45 -7.27 2.10
CA ILE A 176 -21.98 -6.91 3.45
C ILE A 176 -23.17 -6.70 4.38
N ASP A 177 -22.94 -6.81 5.69
CA ASP A 177 -23.94 -6.52 6.71
C ASP A 177 -23.89 -5.06 7.21
N GLU A 178 -24.83 -4.69 8.09
CA GLU A 178 -24.95 -3.32 8.60
C GLU A 178 -23.83 -2.94 9.58
N GLU A 179 -23.25 -3.90 10.29
CA GLU A 179 -22.11 -3.66 11.19
C GLU A 179 -20.84 -3.38 10.38
N GLU A 180 -20.60 -4.16 9.33
CA GLU A 180 -19.48 -4.00 8.41
C GLU A 180 -19.60 -2.70 7.62
N ALA A 181 -20.80 -2.37 7.14
CA ALA A 181 -21.07 -1.09 6.49
C ALA A 181 -20.78 0.10 7.43
N ARG A 182 -21.16 0.00 8.71
CA ARG A 182 -20.85 1.03 9.72
C ARG A 182 -19.35 1.14 9.98
N ALA A 183 -18.65 0.02 10.11
CA ALA A 183 -17.20 -0.01 10.32
C ALA A 183 -16.43 0.61 9.14
N ARG A 184 -16.80 0.26 7.89
CA ARG A 184 -16.19 0.83 6.68
C ARG A 184 -16.47 2.33 6.54
N ARG A 185 -17.68 2.80 6.86
CA ARG A 185 -18.01 4.24 6.90
C ARG A 185 -17.18 4.99 7.95
N LEU A 186 -16.96 4.40 9.12
CA LEU A 186 -16.10 4.99 10.15
C LEU A 186 -14.65 5.13 9.66
N MET A 187 -14.12 4.09 8.99
CA MET A 187 -12.77 4.17 8.38
C MET A 187 -12.68 5.27 7.33
N ILE A 188 -13.68 5.41 6.45
CA ILE A 188 -13.75 6.50 5.46
C ILE A 188 -13.78 7.87 6.15
N SER A 189 -14.54 8.02 7.25
CA SER A 189 -14.58 9.26 8.03
C SER A 189 -13.21 9.60 8.61
N GLN A 190 -12.53 8.64 9.21
CA GLN A 190 -11.18 8.81 9.76
C GLN A 190 -10.16 9.15 8.67
N GLU A 191 -10.29 8.54 7.49
CA GLU A 191 -9.48 8.86 6.32
C GLU A 191 -9.70 10.31 5.86
N ALA A 192 -10.95 10.75 5.81
CA ALA A 192 -11.29 12.13 5.44
C ALA A 192 -10.74 13.15 6.45
N ASP A 193 -10.93 12.90 7.75
CA ASP A 193 -10.40 13.75 8.82
C ASP A 193 -8.87 13.81 8.78
N PHE A 194 -8.21 12.67 8.55
CA PHE A 194 -6.76 12.59 8.45
C PHE A 194 -6.21 13.41 7.27
N TYR A 195 -6.71 13.19 6.05
CA TYR A 195 -6.21 13.92 4.87
C TYR A 195 -6.61 15.39 4.89
N GLY A 196 -7.78 15.74 5.45
CA GLY A 196 -8.18 17.13 5.68
C GLY A 196 -7.25 17.85 6.67
N ALA A 197 -6.92 17.21 7.80
CA ALA A 197 -5.96 17.75 8.76
C ALA A 197 -4.53 17.82 8.19
N MET A 198 -4.13 16.86 7.35
CA MET A 198 -2.83 16.85 6.70
C MET A 198 -2.65 18.03 5.73
N ASP A 199 -3.65 18.36 4.89
CA ASP A 199 -3.57 19.54 4.02
C ASP A 199 -3.34 20.83 4.83
N GLY A 200 -4.05 20.97 5.95
CA GLY A 200 -3.83 22.06 6.90
C GLY A 200 -2.41 22.06 7.51
N ALA A 201 -1.98 20.93 8.04
CA ALA A 201 -0.66 20.79 8.66
C ALA A 201 0.49 21.07 7.68
N SER A 202 0.39 20.61 6.42
CA SER A 202 1.38 20.87 5.38
C SER A 202 1.51 22.36 5.03
N LYS A 203 0.42 23.13 5.09
CA LYS A 203 0.46 24.60 4.94
C LYS A 203 1.20 25.27 6.10
N PHE A 204 1.06 24.76 7.32
CA PHE A 204 1.84 25.23 8.48
C PHE A 204 3.34 24.95 8.33
N VAL A 205 3.73 23.75 7.90
CA VAL A 205 5.14 23.41 7.64
C VAL A 205 5.74 24.33 6.57
N ARG A 206 4.96 24.67 5.53
CA ARG A 206 5.38 25.65 4.53
C ARG A 206 5.55 27.06 5.11
N GLY A 207 4.62 27.51 5.94
CA GLY A 207 4.69 28.81 6.62
C GLY A 207 5.93 28.93 7.49
N ASP A 208 6.27 27.87 8.22
CA ASP A 208 7.49 27.83 9.01
C ASP A 208 8.76 27.92 8.16
N ALA A 209 8.85 27.22 7.01
CA ALA A 209 10.04 27.31 6.18
C ALA A 209 10.27 28.75 5.66
N VAL A 210 9.18 29.48 5.34
CA VAL A 210 9.25 30.92 5.02
C VAL A 210 9.77 31.70 6.23
N ALA A 211 9.22 31.45 7.43
CA ALA A 211 9.65 32.12 8.64
C ALA A 211 11.14 31.87 8.93
N GLY A 212 11.65 30.65 8.74
CA GLY A 212 13.07 30.33 8.91
C GLY A 212 14.00 31.13 7.99
N VAL A 213 13.61 31.32 6.72
CA VAL A 213 14.35 32.19 5.78
C VAL A 213 14.36 33.65 6.26
N ILE A 214 13.21 34.16 6.69
CA ILE A 214 13.08 35.53 7.19
C ILE A 214 13.93 35.74 8.45
N ILE A 215 13.84 34.80 9.40
CA ILE A 215 14.61 34.83 10.65
C ILE A 215 16.11 34.83 10.36
N THR A 216 16.56 33.98 9.43
CA THR A 216 17.95 33.95 8.97
C THR A 216 18.39 35.31 8.44
N MET A 217 17.57 35.95 7.61
CA MET A 217 17.89 37.27 7.06
C MET A 217 17.94 38.35 8.15
N ILE A 218 17.01 38.29 9.12
CA ILE A 218 17.02 39.17 10.30
C ILE A 218 18.30 38.95 11.13
N ASN A 219 18.75 37.71 11.31
CA ASN A 219 19.95 37.40 12.08
C ASN A 219 21.23 37.93 11.40
N ILE A 220 21.36 37.77 10.09
CA ILE A 220 22.50 38.32 9.34
C ILE A 220 22.49 39.86 9.41
N VAL A 221 21.39 40.49 8.99
CA VAL A 221 21.32 41.96 8.86
C VAL A 221 21.30 42.64 10.22
N GLY A 222 20.43 42.17 11.13
CA GLY A 222 20.31 42.69 12.49
C GLY A 222 21.55 42.43 13.32
N GLY A 223 22.16 41.24 13.20
CA GLY A 223 23.40 40.88 13.89
C GLY A 223 24.58 41.75 13.47
N LEU A 224 24.75 41.99 12.16
CA LEU A 224 25.76 42.92 11.64
C LEU A 224 25.53 44.35 12.13
N ALA A 225 24.28 44.82 12.09
CA ALA A 225 23.94 46.17 12.56
C ALA A 225 24.23 46.35 14.06
N ILE A 226 23.81 45.39 14.90
CA ILE A 226 24.07 45.42 16.35
C ILE A 226 25.57 45.30 16.64
N GLY A 227 26.27 44.37 15.96
CA GLY A 227 27.71 44.16 16.10
C GLY A 227 28.52 45.42 15.81
N VAL A 228 28.26 46.08 14.67
CA VAL A 228 29.04 47.25 14.24
C VAL A 228 28.57 48.54 14.91
N LEU A 229 27.26 48.81 14.97
CA LEU A 229 26.74 50.10 15.42
C LEU A 229 26.60 50.20 16.94
N GLN A 230 26.28 49.12 17.64
CA GLN A 230 26.03 49.13 19.09
C GLN A 230 27.22 48.58 19.88
N ASN A 231 27.81 47.48 19.43
CA ASN A 231 28.88 46.78 20.16
C ASN A 231 30.30 47.19 19.73
N GLY A 232 30.43 48.12 18.77
CA GLY A 232 31.72 48.68 18.32
C GLY A 232 32.67 47.66 17.68
N MET A 233 32.17 46.51 17.21
CA MET A 233 32.99 45.49 16.56
C MET A 233 33.44 45.96 15.17
N SER A 234 34.59 45.48 14.70
CA SER A 234 34.96 45.65 13.31
C SER A 234 33.94 44.93 12.40
N PHE A 235 33.72 45.46 11.20
CA PHE A 235 32.81 44.83 10.23
C PHE A 235 33.20 43.36 9.95
N SER A 236 34.51 43.07 9.91
CA SER A 236 35.04 41.73 9.71
C SER A 236 34.69 40.79 10.86
N ASP A 237 34.90 41.22 12.11
CA ASP A 237 34.64 40.38 13.29
C ASP A 237 33.14 40.16 13.51
N ALA A 238 32.33 41.21 13.28
CA ALA A 238 30.88 41.11 13.31
C ALA A 238 30.39 40.15 12.22
N ALA A 239 30.89 40.28 10.98
CA ALA A 239 30.55 39.35 9.91
C ALA A 239 30.95 37.92 10.24
N GLN A 240 32.13 37.72 10.82
CA GLN A 240 32.61 36.39 11.20
C GLN A 240 31.72 35.74 12.26
N ASN A 241 31.44 36.43 13.38
CA ASN A 241 30.66 35.87 14.48
C ASN A 241 29.19 35.68 14.10
N TYR A 242 28.53 36.74 13.64
CA TYR A 242 27.09 36.69 13.38
C TYR A 242 26.76 35.84 12.16
N THR A 243 27.59 35.84 11.11
CA THR A 243 27.34 34.95 9.95
C THR A 243 27.54 33.49 10.34
N LEU A 244 28.60 33.14 11.09
CA LEU A 244 28.82 31.76 11.52
C LEU A 244 27.69 31.26 12.43
N LEU A 245 27.29 32.07 13.41
CA LEU A 245 26.18 31.73 14.31
C LEU A 245 24.85 31.60 13.55
N THR A 246 24.58 32.50 12.61
CA THR A 246 23.34 32.47 11.82
C THR A 246 23.30 31.28 10.86
N VAL A 247 24.41 30.98 10.18
CA VAL A 247 24.51 29.79 9.33
C VAL A 247 24.33 28.53 10.16
N GLY A 248 24.98 28.46 11.33
CA GLY A 248 24.82 27.34 12.25
C GLY A 248 23.38 27.15 12.71
N ASP A 249 22.73 28.22 13.15
CA ASP A 249 21.33 28.22 13.59
C ASP A 249 20.38 27.80 12.48
N GLY A 250 20.54 28.40 11.29
CA GLY A 250 19.75 28.06 10.11
C GLY A 250 19.89 26.58 9.73
N LEU A 251 21.08 25.99 9.83
CA LEU A 251 21.30 24.56 9.54
C LEU A 251 20.64 23.65 10.58
N VAL A 252 20.84 23.96 11.86
CA VAL A 252 20.24 23.19 12.97
C VAL A 252 18.73 23.18 12.86
N SER A 253 18.12 24.27 12.40
CA SER A 253 16.67 24.37 12.22
C SER A 253 16.16 23.78 10.90
N GLN A 254 16.98 23.78 9.85
CA GLN A 254 16.62 23.23 8.54
C GLN A 254 16.65 21.70 8.48
N ILE A 255 17.57 21.05 9.20
CA ILE A 255 17.68 19.58 9.18
C ILE A 255 16.37 18.92 9.70
N PRO A 256 15.84 19.29 10.88
CA PRO A 256 14.52 18.86 11.34
C PRO A 256 13.40 19.18 10.35
N ALA A 257 13.40 20.40 9.79
CA ALA A 257 12.42 20.84 8.79
C ALA A 257 12.33 19.87 7.61
N LEU A 258 13.50 19.51 7.10
CA LEU A 258 13.69 18.64 5.96
C LEU A 258 13.19 17.23 6.27
N ILE A 259 13.61 16.69 7.42
CA ILE A 259 13.25 15.36 7.88
C ILE A 259 11.72 15.26 8.06
N ILE A 260 11.11 16.23 8.72
CA ILE A 260 9.66 16.29 8.95
C ILE A 260 8.89 16.45 7.62
N SER A 261 9.34 17.34 6.73
CA SER A 261 8.71 17.52 5.40
C SER A 261 8.77 16.25 4.56
N THR A 262 9.88 15.51 4.65
CA THR A 262 10.06 14.22 3.98
C THR A 262 9.15 13.16 4.59
N ALA A 263 9.08 13.07 5.92
CA ALA A 263 8.16 12.17 6.62
C ALA A 263 6.70 12.43 6.22
N ALA A 264 6.29 13.71 6.19
CA ALA A 264 4.95 14.10 5.76
C ALA A 264 4.67 13.72 4.29
N GLY A 265 5.64 13.94 3.40
CA GLY A 265 5.56 13.50 2.01
C GLY A 265 5.39 11.98 1.88
N ILE A 266 6.18 11.20 2.62
CA ILE A 266 6.10 9.73 2.65
C ILE A 266 4.71 9.28 3.10
N VAL A 267 4.24 9.77 4.25
CA VAL A 267 2.93 9.36 4.82
C VAL A 267 1.78 9.65 3.87
N VAL A 268 1.78 10.83 3.22
CA VAL A 268 0.69 11.22 2.31
C VAL A 268 0.78 10.53 0.95
N SER A 269 2.00 10.24 0.46
CA SER A 269 2.17 9.48 -0.79
C SER A 269 1.78 8.01 -0.68
N ARG A 270 1.53 7.52 0.54
CA ARG A 270 1.33 6.10 0.84
C ARG A 270 -0.12 5.62 0.68
N ALA A 271 -0.93 6.34 -0.08
CA ALA A 271 -2.31 5.95 -0.34
C ALA A 271 -2.33 4.62 -1.13
N ALA A 272 -2.65 3.52 -0.43
CA ALA A 272 -2.98 2.17 -0.95
C ALA A 272 -1.88 1.09 -1.01
N SER A 273 -0.76 1.20 -0.29
CA SER A 273 0.19 0.07 -0.19
C SER A 273 0.08 -0.66 1.14
N GLU A 274 -0.14 -1.98 1.08
CA GLU A 274 -0.15 -2.90 2.23
C GLU A 274 1.25 -3.31 2.69
N ALA A 275 2.33 -2.81 2.06
CA ALA A 275 3.71 -3.21 2.34
C ALA A 275 4.53 -2.07 2.96
N ASN A 276 5.62 -2.42 3.67
CA ASN A 276 6.59 -1.45 4.17
C ASN A 276 7.35 -0.82 2.98
N LEU A 277 7.66 0.48 3.07
CA LEU A 277 8.29 1.24 1.98
C LEU A 277 9.57 0.57 1.46
N GLY A 278 10.40 0.06 2.37
CA GLY A 278 11.63 -0.65 2.00
C GLY A 278 11.36 -1.94 1.21
N SER A 279 10.40 -2.76 1.63
CA SER A 279 10.01 -3.97 0.89
C SER A 279 9.37 -3.65 -0.46
N GLU A 280 8.64 -2.55 -0.56
CA GLU A 280 8.00 -2.14 -1.80
C GLU A 280 9.00 -1.58 -2.82
N ILE A 281 9.91 -0.70 -2.41
CA ILE A 281 10.97 -0.19 -3.27
C ILE A 281 11.87 -1.34 -3.74
N THR A 282 12.25 -2.24 -2.82
CA THR A 282 13.10 -3.38 -3.17
C THR A 282 12.37 -4.35 -4.09
N SER A 283 11.12 -4.70 -3.81
CA SER A 283 10.34 -5.58 -4.71
C SER A 283 10.11 -4.94 -6.08
N GLN A 284 9.80 -3.65 -6.18
CA GLN A 284 9.55 -3.01 -7.48
C GLN A 284 10.83 -2.82 -8.31
N ILE A 285 11.93 -2.38 -7.69
CA ILE A 285 13.19 -2.12 -8.41
C ILE A 285 13.91 -3.44 -8.75
N LEU A 286 13.98 -4.39 -7.82
CA LEU A 286 14.71 -5.65 -8.02
C LEU A 286 13.93 -6.65 -8.90
N VAL A 287 12.65 -6.42 -9.19
CA VAL A 287 11.87 -7.29 -10.09
C VAL A 287 12.31 -7.20 -11.56
N GLN A 288 13.03 -6.13 -11.94
CA GLN A 288 13.45 -5.90 -13.33
C GLN A 288 14.98 -6.05 -13.54
N PRO A 289 15.51 -7.29 -13.60
CA PRO A 289 16.96 -7.54 -13.75
C PRO A 289 17.54 -6.96 -15.05
N ARG A 290 16.72 -6.82 -16.10
CA ARG A 290 17.14 -6.21 -17.38
C ARG A 290 17.52 -4.75 -17.23
N ALA A 291 16.77 -3.97 -16.44
CA ALA A 291 17.06 -2.56 -16.22
C ALA A 291 18.39 -2.40 -15.46
N ILE A 292 18.61 -3.23 -14.44
CA ILE A 292 19.85 -3.23 -13.65
C ILE A 292 21.06 -3.64 -14.51
N ALA A 293 20.90 -4.63 -15.39
CA ALA A 293 21.96 -5.04 -16.31
C ALA A 293 22.34 -3.95 -17.32
N ILE A 294 21.34 -3.23 -17.87
CA ILE A 294 21.58 -2.09 -18.76
C ILE A 294 22.29 -0.96 -18.01
N ALA A 295 21.86 -0.66 -16.77
CA ALA A 295 22.53 0.33 -15.93
C ALA A 295 23.99 -0.05 -15.65
N ALA A 296 24.28 -1.32 -15.38
CA ALA A 296 25.65 -1.81 -15.21
C ALA A 296 26.52 -1.57 -16.47
N ALA A 297 25.97 -1.85 -17.67
CA ALA A 297 26.68 -1.60 -18.93
C ALA A 297 26.95 -0.10 -19.18
N VAL A 298 25.99 0.77 -18.85
CA VAL A 298 26.16 2.24 -18.95
C VAL A 298 27.23 2.73 -17.96
N LEU A 299 27.21 2.26 -16.71
CA LEU A 299 28.21 2.60 -15.70
C LEU A 299 29.62 2.15 -16.12
N PHE A 300 29.74 0.96 -16.71
CA PHE A 300 30.99 0.49 -17.30
C PHE A 300 31.48 1.43 -18.41
N GLY A 301 30.57 1.84 -19.30
CA GLY A 301 30.87 2.81 -20.37
C GLY A 301 31.38 4.15 -19.84
N PHE A 302 30.75 4.71 -18.80
CA PHE A 302 31.25 5.92 -18.13
C PHE A 302 32.62 5.72 -17.47
N GLY A 303 32.89 4.53 -16.93
CA GLY A 303 34.22 4.17 -16.40
C GLY A 303 35.33 4.17 -17.45
N MET A 304 34.99 4.06 -18.75
CA MET A 304 35.96 4.11 -19.85
C MET A 304 36.21 5.52 -20.39
N VAL A 305 35.40 6.52 -20.00
CA VAL A 305 35.56 7.89 -20.48
C VAL A 305 36.73 8.57 -19.74
N PRO A 306 37.77 9.04 -20.46
CA PRO A 306 38.89 9.73 -19.82
C PRO A 306 38.43 11.07 -19.23
N GLY A 307 38.83 11.34 -17.98
CA GLY A 307 38.43 12.52 -17.21
C GLY A 307 37.34 12.28 -16.17
N LEU A 308 36.66 11.13 -16.19
CA LEU A 308 35.74 10.72 -15.12
C LEU A 308 36.44 9.85 -14.05
N PRO A 309 35.96 9.83 -12.80
CA PRO A 309 36.47 8.94 -11.74
C PRO A 309 36.21 7.47 -12.08
N THR A 310 37.17 6.82 -12.75
CA THR A 310 37.02 5.45 -13.27
C THR A 310 36.72 4.42 -12.17
N ILE A 311 37.41 4.52 -11.03
CA ILE A 311 37.27 3.57 -9.91
C ILE A 311 35.83 3.50 -9.36
N PRO A 312 35.15 4.62 -8.97
CA PRO A 312 33.75 4.59 -8.55
C PRO A 312 32.80 3.95 -9.58
N PHE A 313 32.95 4.29 -10.87
CA PHE A 313 32.07 3.77 -11.92
C PHE A 313 32.25 2.27 -12.13
N PHE A 314 33.48 1.75 -12.13
CA PHE A 314 33.73 0.32 -12.23
C PHE A 314 33.19 -0.45 -11.02
N ILE A 315 33.38 0.06 -9.79
CA ILE A 315 32.82 -0.58 -8.59
C ILE A 315 31.30 -0.67 -8.68
N LEU A 316 30.63 0.44 -9.01
CA LEU A 316 29.17 0.47 -9.15
C LEU A 316 28.68 -0.43 -10.29
N SER A 317 29.42 -0.49 -11.41
CA SER A 317 29.13 -1.40 -12.51
C SER A 317 29.19 -2.87 -12.09
N ILE A 318 30.23 -3.25 -11.33
CA ILE A 318 30.38 -4.64 -10.85
C ILE A 318 29.28 -5.00 -9.85
N ILE A 319 28.95 -4.08 -8.92
CA ILE A 319 27.87 -4.29 -7.96
C ILE A 319 26.53 -4.47 -8.70
N ALA A 320 26.21 -3.57 -9.63
CA ALA A 320 24.97 -3.64 -10.40
C ALA A 320 24.89 -4.93 -11.25
N ALA A 321 25.98 -5.32 -11.91
CA ALA A 321 26.04 -6.58 -12.66
C ALA A 321 25.86 -7.81 -11.76
N SER A 322 26.46 -7.80 -10.57
CA SER A 322 26.33 -8.88 -9.58
C SER A 322 24.89 -9.01 -9.06
N VAL A 323 24.24 -7.89 -8.75
CA VAL A 323 22.83 -7.85 -8.33
C VAL A 323 21.92 -8.34 -9.45
N ALA A 324 22.11 -7.87 -10.68
CA ALA A 324 21.33 -8.32 -11.84
C ALA A 324 21.48 -9.82 -12.08
N TYR A 325 22.71 -10.34 -11.97
CA TYR A 325 22.99 -11.77 -12.10
C TYR A 325 22.32 -12.60 -11.01
N ALA A 326 22.41 -12.17 -9.74
CA ALA A 326 21.78 -12.85 -8.61
C ALA A 326 20.24 -12.93 -8.77
N ILE A 327 19.60 -11.84 -9.20
CA ILE A 327 18.15 -11.80 -9.47
C ILE A 327 17.79 -12.71 -10.65
N PHE A 328 18.59 -12.69 -11.73
CA PHE A 328 18.35 -13.53 -12.90
C PHE A 328 18.46 -15.03 -12.54
N GLN A 329 19.44 -15.40 -11.73
CA GLN A 329 19.61 -16.75 -11.20
C GLN A 329 18.43 -17.16 -10.31
N ALA A 330 18.01 -16.30 -9.37
CA ALA A 330 16.86 -16.57 -8.51
C ALA A 330 15.57 -16.79 -9.31
N ARG A 331 15.34 -15.97 -10.34
CA ARG A 331 14.17 -16.09 -11.22
C ARG A 331 14.24 -17.31 -12.14
N LYS A 332 15.43 -17.68 -12.61
CA LYS A 332 15.63 -18.90 -13.39
C LYS A 332 15.39 -20.14 -12.54
N ALA A 333 15.90 -20.16 -11.31
CA ALA A 333 15.69 -21.25 -10.36
C ALA A 333 14.20 -21.42 -10.01
N SER A 334 13.46 -20.32 -9.76
CA SER A 334 12.02 -20.41 -9.49
C SER A 334 11.23 -20.92 -10.69
N LEU A 335 11.57 -20.50 -11.92
CA LEU A 335 10.97 -21.02 -13.16
C LEU A 335 11.30 -22.50 -13.41
N GLU A 336 12.52 -22.94 -13.07
CA GLU A 336 12.91 -24.35 -13.15
C GLU A 336 12.19 -25.19 -12.08
N GLU A 337 11.98 -24.65 -10.88
CA GLU A 337 11.19 -25.30 -9.83
C GLU A 337 9.70 -25.39 -10.17
N GLU A 338 9.12 -24.35 -10.78
CA GLU A 338 7.75 -24.38 -11.32
C GLU A 338 7.61 -25.43 -12.42
N LYS A 339 8.54 -25.45 -13.39
CA LYS A 339 8.57 -26.48 -14.44
C LYS A 339 8.78 -27.87 -13.85
N ALA A 340 9.60 -28.03 -12.81
CA ALA A 340 9.78 -29.31 -12.13
C ALA A 340 8.51 -29.74 -11.39
N LYS A 341 7.78 -28.81 -10.76
CA LYS A 341 6.47 -29.07 -10.13
C LYS A 341 5.39 -29.43 -11.16
N GLU A 342 5.39 -28.79 -12.33
CA GLU A 342 4.52 -29.17 -13.44
C GLU A 342 4.88 -30.54 -14.02
N VAL A 343 6.16 -30.85 -14.18
CA VAL A 343 6.64 -32.16 -14.65
C VAL A 343 6.37 -33.25 -13.61
N LEU A 344 6.45 -32.96 -12.31
CA LEU A 344 6.07 -33.88 -11.23
C LEU A 344 4.56 -34.11 -11.19
N LYS A 345 3.74 -33.07 -11.40
CA LYS A 345 2.28 -33.22 -11.59
C LYS A 345 1.94 -34.04 -12.85
N ALA A 346 2.72 -33.88 -13.93
CA ALA A 346 2.55 -34.65 -15.16
C ALA A 346 3.01 -36.12 -15.00
N LYS A 347 4.07 -36.38 -14.22
CA LYS A 347 4.55 -37.73 -13.87
C LYS A 347 3.73 -38.42 -12.79
N ALA A 348 2.92 -37.69 -12.02
CA ALA A 348 1.94 -38.23 -11.08
C ALA A 348 0.62 -38.66 -11.75
N ARG A 349 0.59 -38.82 -13.09
CA ARG A 349 -0.41 -39.68 -13.74
C ARG A 349 0.01 -41.14 -13.51
N PRO A 350 -0.85 -41.99 -12.92
CA PRO A 350 -0.51 -43.39 -12.71
C PRO A 350 -0.27 -44.11 -14.04
N PRO A 351 0.51 -45.20 -14.05
CA PRO A 351 0.71 -46.05 -15.23
C PRO A 351 -0.63 -46.66 -15.68
N GLU A 352 -0.73 -46.97 -16.97
CA GLU A 352 -1.84 -47.65 -17.64
C GLU A 352 -2.49 -48.74 -16.75
N GLY A 353 -3.76 -48.53 -16.38
CA GLY A 353 -4.52 -49.47 -15.57
C GLY A 353 -5.79 -48.85 -15.02
N LEU A 354 -6.90 -49.07 -15.72
CA LEU A 354 -8.26 -48.54 -15.51
C LEU A 354 -8.44 -47.12 -16.04
N GLU A 355 -8.95 -47.04 -17.27
CA GLU A 355 -9.73 -45.88 -17.70
C GLU A 355 -10.73 -45.54 -16.58
N PRO A 356 -10.86 -44.25 -16.20
CA PRO A 356 -11.85 -43.87 -15.21
C PRO A 356 -13.21 -44.36 -15.73
N ILE A 357 -13.80 -45.33 -15.03
CA ILE A 357 -15.11 -45.86 -15.35
C ILE A 357 -16.03 -44.65 -15.45
N PRO A 358 -16.58 -44.33 -16.64
CA PRO A 358 -17.46 -43.19 -16.77
C PRO A 358 -18.62 -43.39 -15.79
N PRO A 359 -19.08 -42.30 -15.11
CA PRO A 359 -20.18 -42.42 -14.17
C PRO A 359 -21.38 -43.07 -14.88
N LEU A 360 -21.98 -44.10 -14.27
CA LEU A 360 -23.14 -44.75 -14.86
C LEU A 360 -24.25 -43.73 -15.10
N ASP A 361 -24.81 -43.76 -16.30
CA ASP A 361 -25.99 -42.99 -16.64
C ASP A 361 -27.15 -43.40 -15.72
N ILE A 362 -27.80 -42.41 -15.13
CA ILE A 362 -28.90 -42.65 -14.18
C ILE A 362 -30.07 -43.32 -14.90
N LEU A 363 -30.35 -42.91 -16.13
CA LEU A 363 -31.40 -43.46 -16.99
C LEU A 363 -30.86 -43.52 -18.43
N SER A 364 -30.77 -44.72 -18.99
CA SER A 364 -30.34 -44.93 -20.37
C SER A 364 -31.36 -45.72 -21.18
N LEU A 365 -31.37 -45.47 -22.48
CA LEU A 365 -32.16 -46.19 -23.48
C LEU A 365 -31.18 -46.78 -24.48
N GLU A 366 -30.99 -48.08 -24.42
CA GLU A 366 -30.22 -48.83 -25.40
C GLU A 366 -31.13 -49.27 -26.54
N ILE A 367 -30.65 -49.09 -27.78
CA ILE A 367 -31.41 -49.43 -28.98
C ILE A 367 -30.62 -50.34 -29.92
N GLY A 368 -31.33 -51.24 -30.59
CA GLY A 368 -30.80 -51.98 -31.73
C GLY A 368 -30.60 -51.10 -32.96
N HIS A 369 -29.73 -51.54 -33.87
CA HIS A 369 -29.33 -50.78 -35.06
C HIS A 369 -30.49 -50.39 -35.99
N GLY A 370 -31.59 -51.14 -36.02
CA GLY A 370 -32.77 -50.83 -36.82
C GLY A 370 -33.62 -49.67 -36.29
N LEU A 371 -33.37 -49.22 -35.05
CA LEU A 371 -34.07 -48.10 -34.41
C LEU A 371 -33.27 -46.80 -34.44
N ILE A 372 -32.01 -46.81 -34.89
CA ILE A 372 -31.14 -45.63 -34.96
C ILE A 372 -31.80 -44.45 -35.69
N PRO A 373 -32.50 -44.63 -36.84
CA PRO A 373 -33.16 -43.51 -37.52
C PRO A 373 -34.20 -42.79 -36.67
N LEU A 374 -34.80 -43.43 -35.66
CA LEU A 374 -35.80 -42.81 -34.79
C LEU A 374 -35.20 -41.85 -33.75
N VAL A 375 -33.90 -41.97 -33.49
CA VAL A 375 -33.16 -41.16 -32.50
C VAL A 375 -32.12 -40.23 -33.13
N ASP A 376 -31.92 -40.30 -34.45
CA ASP A 376 -31.02 -39.41 -35.18
C ASP A 376 -31.71 -38.07 -35.51
N VAL A 377 -31.05 -36.96 -35.16
CA VAL A 377 -31.55 -35.59 -35.37
C VAL A 377 -31.60 -35.24 -36.86
N GLU A 378 -30.71 -35.81 -37.67
CA GLU A 378 -30.66 -35.57 -39.11
C GLU A 378 -31.75 -36.34 -39.87
N GLN A 379 -32.34 -37.38 -39.25
CA GLN A 379 -33.32 -38.29 -39.86
C GLN A 379 -34.70 -38.19 -39.20
N ASP A 380 -35.19 -36.98 -38.92
CA ASP A 380 -36.54 -36.68 -38.38
C ASP A 380 -36.78 -37.09 -36.91
N GLY A 381 -35.83 -37.77 -36.24
CA GLY A 381 -35.60 -37.81 -34.78
C GLY A 381 -36.82 -37.89 -33.84
N LYS A 382 -37.91 -38.54 -34.26
CA LYS A 382 -39.24 -38.41 -33.61
C LYS A 382 -39.23 -38.86 -32.15
N LEU A 383 -38.39 -39.83 -31.80
CA LEU A 383 -38.32 -40.37 -30.44
C LEU A 383 -37.70 -39.36 -29.47
N LEU A 384 -36.70 -38.58 -29.90
CA LEU A 384 -36.06 -37.53 -29.08
C LEU A 384 -37.05 -36.46 -28.62
N TYR A 385 -37.98 -36.07 -29.50
CA TYR A 385 -39.02 -35.11 -29.17
C TYR A 385 -40.05 -35.68 -28.19
N ARG A 386 -40.45 -36.95 -28.38
CA ARG A 386 -41.38 -37.64 -27.49
C ARG A 386 -40.80 -37.83 -26.08
N ILE A 387 -39.53 -38.24 -25.96
CA ILE A 387 -38.85 -38.38 -24.67
C ILE A 387 -38.83 -37.04 -23.92
N ARG A 388 -38.48 -35.93 -24.60
CA ARG A 388 -38.52 -34.59 -24.01
C ARG A 388 -39.92 -34.19 -23.54
N SER A 389 -40.94 -34.52 -24.34
CA SER A 389 -42.34 -34.22 -24.00
C SER A 389 -42.82 -35.01 -22.78
N VAL A 390 -42.53 -36.31 -22.70
CA VAL A 390 -42.86 -37.16 -21.55
C VAL A 390 -42.16 -36.67 -20.29
N ARG A 391 -40.87 -36.34 -20.36
CA ARG A 391 -40.13 -35.78 -19.20
C ARG A 391 -40.76 -34.49 -18.68
N ARG A 392 -41.21 -33.60 -19.58
CA ARG A 392 -41.90 -32.36 -19.20
C ARG A 392 -43.26 -32.64 -18.57
N GLN A 393 -44.02 -33.60 -19.11
CA GLN A 393 -45.30 -34.01 -18.58
C GLN A 393 -45.17 -34.60 -17.17
N VAL A 394 -44.24 -35.53 -16.95
CA VAL A 394 -43.97 -36.11 -15.62
C VAL A 394 -43.59 -35.05 -14.59
N ALA A 395 -42.77 -34.06 -14.99
CA ALA A 395 -42.41 -32.95 -14.12
C ALA A 395 -43.61 -32.06 -13.75
N GLN A 396 -44.59 -31.92 -14.64
CA GLN A 396 -45.80 -31.11 -14.41
C GLN A 396 -46.88 -31.86 -13.61
N GLU A 397 -47.06 -33.15 -13.86
CA GLU A 397 -48.12 -33.95 -13.23
C GLU A 397 -47.74 -34.46 -11.84
N ILE A 398 -46.50 -34.92 -11.67
CA ILE A 398 -46.04 -35.60 -10.45
C ILE A 398 -45.02 -34.74 -9.67
N GLY A 399 -44.53 -33.63 -10.26
CA GLY A 399 -43.56 -32.73 -9.63
C GLY A 399 -42.12 -33.27 -9.60
N VAL A 400 -41.84 -34.36 -10.32
CA VAL A 400 -40.52 -35.01 -10.33
C VAL A 400 -39.78 -34.68 -11.63
N ILE A 401 -38.60 -34.07 -11.50
CA ILE A 401 -37.71 -33.78 -12.64
C ILE A 401 -36.93 -35.05 -13.00
N VAL A 402 -37.33 -35.72 -14.08
CA VAL A 402 -36.63 -36.91 -14.60
C VAL A 402 -35.26 -36.51 -15.17
N PRO A 403 -34.15 -37.19 -14.81
CA PRO A 403 -32.83 -36.96 -15.40
C PRO A 403 -32.82 -37.06 -16.94
N PRO A 404 -31.82 -36.50 -17.63
CA PRO A 404 -31.64 -36.74 -19.06
C PRO A 404 -31.56 -38.25 -19.36
N VAL A 405 -32.30 -38.71 -20.38
CA VAL A 405 -32.21 -40.09 -20.88
C VAL A 405 -31.04 -40.14 -21.84
N HIS A 406 -30.01 -40.90 -21.51
CA HIS A 406 -28.87 -41.11 -22.40
C HIS A 406 -29.18 -42.24 -23.37
N ILE A 407 -29.07 -41.99 -24.68
CA ILE A 407 -29.42 -42.97 -25.72
C ILE A 407 -28.13 -43.54 -26.28
N GLN A 408 -27.99 -44.85 -26.27
CA GLN A 408 -26.82 -45.57 -26.78
C GLN A 408 -27.25 -46.65 -27.75
N ASP A 409 -26.48 -46.87 -28.81
CA ASP A 409 -26.63 -48.03 -29.65
C ASP A 409 -25.98 -49.25 -28.99
N ASN A 410 -26.71 -50.37 -28.94
CA ASN A 410 -26.18 -51.63 -28.45
C ASN A 410 -26.25 -52.68 -29.56
N LEU A 411 -25.09 -53.01 -30.10
CA LEU A 411 -24.93 -54.01 -31.17
C LEU A 411 -25.31 -55.44 -30.74
N GLN A 412 -25.47 -55.69 -29.44
CA GLN A 412 -25.93 -56.98 -28.91
C GLN A 412 -27.46 -57.14 -28.96
N LEU A 413 -28.22 -56.04 -29.13
CA LEU A 413 -29.67 -56.07 -29.28
C LEU A 413 -30.08 -56.43 -30.72
N LYS A 414 -31.24 -57.09 -30.87
CA LYS A 414 -31.84 -57.34 -32.20
C LYS A 414 -32.17 -56.01 -32.90
N PRO A 415 -32.28 -55.98 -34.25
CA PRO A 415 -32.50 -54.74 -35.00
C PRO A 415 -33.65 -53.87 -34.48
N GLY A 416 -34.78 -54.45 -34.09
CA GLY A 416 -35.96 -53.74 -33.58
C GLY A 416 -36.06 -53.66 -32.06
N GLU A 417 -35.08 -54.16 -31.32
CA GLU A 417 -35.17 -54.30 -29.86
C GLU A 417 -34.66 -53.04 -29.15
N TYR A 418 -35.29 -52.68 -28.04
CA TYR A 418 -34.86 -51.60 -27.17
C TYR A 418 -34.89 -52.04 -25.70
N CYS A 419 -34.01 -51.46 -24.90
CA CYS A 419 -33.86 -51.73 -23.47
C CYS A 419 -33.75 -50.41 -22.70
N ILE A 420 -34.50 -50.27 -21.61
CA ILE A 420 -34.42 -49.13 -20.70
C ILE A 420 -33.64 -49.59 -19.47
N LEU A 421 -32.60 -48.84 -19.11
CA LEU A 421 -31.78 -49.12 -17.94
C LEU A 421 -31.84 -47.98 -16.94
N LEU A 422 -31.92 -48.32 -15.66
CA LEU A 422 -31.83 -47.38 -14.54
C LEU A 422 -30.59 -47.71 -13.72
N LYS A 423 -29.62 -46.79 -13.70
CA LYS A 423 -28.28 -47.00 -13.09
C LYS A 423 -27.63 -48.31 -13.57
N GLY A 424 -27.74 -48.60 -14.87
CA GLY A 424 -27.19 -49.79 -15.51
C GLY A 424 -27.99 -51.09 -15.33
N ASN A 425 -29.11 -51.08 -14.60
CA ASN A 425 -29.98 -52.26 -14.49
C ASN A 425 -31.12 -52.19 -15.49
N GLU A 426 -31.33 -53.25 -16.26
CA GLU A 426 -32.48 -53.40 -17.17
C GLU A 426 -33.79 -53.35 -16.36
N VAL A 427 -34.66 -52.38 -16.68
CA VAL A 427 -35.98 -52.21 -16.06
C VAL A 427 -37.13 -52.52 -17.00
N ALA A 428 -36.92 -52.40 -18.31
CA ALA A 428 -37.91 -52.72 -19.32
C ALA A 428 -37.23 -53.05 -20.66
N LYS A 429 -37.84 -53.97 -21.41
CA LYS A 429 -37.35 -54.41 -22.71
C LYS A 429 -38.51 -54.67 -23.66
N GLY A 430 -38.38 -54.24 -24.91
CA GLY A 430 -39.42 -54.40 -25.92
C GLY A 430 -38.86 -54.49 -27.34
N GLU A 431 -39.72 -54.86 -28.28
CA GLU A 431 -39.38 -54.94 -29.69
C GLU A 431 -40.35 -54.05 -30.49
N LEU A 432 -39.77 -53.22 -31.35
CA LEU A 432 -40.45 -52.29 -32.23
C LEU A 432 -40.09 -52.62 -33.67
N MET A 433 -41.10 -52.68 -34.54
CA MET A 433 -40.91 -52.94 -35.96
C MET A 433 -40.96 -51.62 -36.74
N PRO A 434 -39.83 -51.11 -37.26
CA PRO A 434 -39.82 -49.90 -38.06
C PRO A 434 -40.74 -50.05 -39.29
N ASN A 435 -41.43 -48.97 -39.66
CA ASN A 435 -42.38 -48.92 -40.79
C ASN A 435 -43.69 -49.71 -40.63
N TYR A 436 -43.96 -50.29 -39.46
CA TYR A 436 -45.26 -50.85 -39.10
C TYR A 436 -45.99 -49.93 -38.11
N TYR A 437 -47.32 -50.07 -38.04
CA TYR A 437 -48.14 -49.42 -37.01
C TYR A 437 -48.61 -50.46 -36.00
N LEU A 438 -48.58 -50.11 -34.71
CA LEU A 438 -49.19 -50.93 -33.66
C LEU A 438 -50.69 -50.62 -33.60
N ALA A 439 -51.51 -51.55 -34.06
CA ALA A 439 -52.96 -51.48 -33.89
C ALA A 439 -53.36 -52.13 -32.57
N MET A 440 -54.01 -51.35 -31.70
CA MET A 440 -54.48 -51.83 -30.41
C MET A 440 -56.00 -51.93 -30.42
N ASN A 441 -56.55 -53.06 -29.98
CA ASN A 441 -57.98 -53.20 -29.75
C ASN A 441 -58.30 -52.73 -28.31
N PRO A 442 -59.03 -51.61 -28.12
CA PRO A 442 -59.40 -51.12 -26.79
C PRO A 442 -60.50 -51.97 -26.11
N GLY A 443 -60.92 -53.09 -26.74
CA GLY A 443 -61.97 -53.99 -26.27
C GLY A 443 -63.27 -53.90 -27.06
N THR A 444 -63.38 -52.93 -27.97
CA THR A 444 -64.60 -52.63 -28.75
C THR A 444 -64.44 -52.84 -30.26
N ALA A 445 -63.26 -53.27 -30.74
CA ALA A 445 -63.07 -53.53 -32.17
C ALA A 445 -63.62 -54.91 -32.54
N GLU A 446 -64.55 -54.93 -33.50
CA GLU A 446 -65.26 -56.13 -33.96
C GLU A 446 -64.50 -56.85 -35.08
N GLU A 447 -63.74 -56.12 -35.90
CA GLU A 447 -62.96 -56.68 -37.00
C GLU A 447 -61.50 -56.96 -36.58
N ARG A 448 -61.00 -58.15 -36.92
CA ARG A 448 -59.59 -58.49 -36.82
C ARG A 448 -58.88 -58.05 -38.08
N ILE A 449 -57.85 -57.23 -37.94
CA ILE A 449 -56.97 -56.87 -39.04
C ILE A 449 -55.87 -57.93 -39.21
N ASP A 450 -55.43 -58.15 -40.45
CA ASP A 450 -54.27 -58.98 -40.73
C ASP A 450 -52.98 -58.24 -40.31
N GLY A 451 -52.17 -58.91 -39.50
CA GLY A 451 -50.93 -58.33 -38.95
C GLY A 451 -50.20 -59.32 -38.07
N ILE A 452 -49.09 -58.88 -37.48
CA ILE A 452 -48.29 -59.70 -36.56
C ILE A 452 -48.90 -59.56 -35.16
N PRO A 453 -49.44 -60.64 -34.55
CA PRO A 453 -49.99 -60.57 -33.20
C PRO A 453 -48.88 -60.27 -32.20
N THR A 454 -49.08 -59.24 -31.38
CA THR A 454 -48.15 -58.88 -30.31
C THR A 454 -48.91 -58.39 -29.08
N LYS A 455 -48.21 -58.23 -27.96
CA LYS A 455 -48.72 -57.59 -26.75
C LYS A 455 -48.02 -56.24 -26.60
N GLU A 456 -48.79 -55.20 -26.30
CA GLU A 456 -48.24 -53.87 -26.00
C GLU A 456 -47.30 -53.94 -24.77
N PRO A 457 -46.12 -53.30 -24.84
CA PRO A 457 -45.06 -53.40 -23.82
C PRO A 457 -45.43 -52.86 -22.43
#